data_AF-A0A5C7LKD8-F1
#
_entry.id   AF-A0A5C7LKD8-F1
#
_cell.length_a   1.000
_cell.length_b   1.000
_cell.length_c   1.000
_cell.angle_alpha   90.00
_cell.angle_beta   90.00
_cell.angle_gamma   90.00
#
_symmetry.space_group_name_H-M   'P 1'
#
loop_
_entity.id
_entity.type
_entity.pdbx_description
1 polymer ?
#
loop_
_entity_poly.entity_id
_entity_poly.type
_entity_poly.pdbx_seq_one_letter_code
_entity_poly.pdbx_strand_id
1 'polypeptide(L)'
;MPLVTYTVTCILRDFDSTPLPFASVVIRHVGEGLGAQGTVADGYHNAVTDINGVATFNLVPTTGDYYGTHYEITSYHPKTGARIHKAAAFLMPEADSNIDVLIESSIVVTDPTPAIIAQLSAALTTATAAAATAQNAISTTTANAATTTANATTASSAASTATAAATTATTKAGEALASATSASTSEANALSYRDSAFTSAATATAAATTATTKASEAGTSATNAAVSESSALVSKNSATTSATTATTKAAEASTSATNAAASEANAFSYKNSASSSATTAASAATTATTKAGEATTAATTATGAATTATTKADEASASAAAAALSAASAAAGGVNQINGKVPVGGAVNLVPADIGAATSAQGAKADSAVQPSDLSSYVTSSALSSTLTSYVTFTSITTTLGDYVTTVALTAALSGKASAAQGALADTALQPSTIGSDPVIKRIRTLALAGL
;
A
#
# COMPACT_ATOMS: atom_id res chain seq x y z
N MET A 1 -161.40 -81.36 79.70
CA MET A 1 -160.66 -82.64 79.81
C MET A 1 -159.65 -82.48 80.94
N PRO A 2 -159.49 -83.43 81.88
CA PRO A 2 -158.44 -83.30 82.89
C PRO A 2 -157.08 -83.24 82.19
N LEU A 3 -156.27 -82.21 82.49
CA LEU A 3 -154.92 -82.03 81.92
C LEU A 3 -154.00 -83.15 82.42
N VAL A 4 -153.28 -83.79 81.49
CA VAL A 4 -152.26 -84.80 81.83
C VAL A 4 -151.02 -84.05 82.30
N THR A 5 -150.67 -84.21 83.57
CA THR A 5 -149.41 -83.75 84.13
C THR A 5 -148.49 -84.94 84.35
N TYR A 6 -147.20 -84.75 84.13
CA TYR A 6 -146.17 -85.75 84.37
C TYR A 6 -145.34 -85.36 85.57
N THR A 7 -144.94 -86.36 86.34
CA THR A 7 -144.18 -86.17 87.56
C THR A 7 -142.70 -86.00 87.22
N VAL A 8 -142.20 -84.81 87.48
CA VAL A 8 -140.79 -84.47 87.44
C VAL A 8 -140.22 -84.57 88.83
N THR A 9 -139.12 -85.31 88.94
CA THR A 9 -138.32 -85.31 90.16
C THR A 9 -137.06 -84.50 89.93
N CYS A 10 -136.76 -83.62 90.87
CA CYS A 10 -135.51 -82.89 90.96
C CYS A 10 -134.78 -83.40 92.20
N ILE A 11 -133.61 -83.99 92.02
CA ILE A 11 -132.80 -84.48 93.13
C ILE A 11 -131.66 -83.51 93.35
N LEU A 12 -131.78 -82.65 94.35
CA LEU A 12 -130.70 -81.75 94.69
C LEU A 12 -129.69 -82.46 95.58
N ARG A 13 -128.45 -82.46 95.12
CA ARG A 13 -127.29 -82.92 95.88
C ARG A 13 -126.28 -81.80 96.02
N ASP A 14 -125.55 -81.80 97.12
CA ASP A 14 -124.38 -80.92 97.28
C ASP A 14 -123.23 -81.47 96.43
N PHE A 15 -122.14 -80.71 96.32
CA PHE A 15 -120.98 -81.06 95.49
C PHE A 15 -120.36 -82.42 95.85
N ASP A 16 -120.51 -82.87 97.08
CA ASP A 16 -120.07 -84.19 97.56
C ASP A 16 -121.09 -85.32 97.31
N SER A 17 -122.12 -85.05 96.50
CA SER A 17 -123.24 -85.95 96.18
C SER A 17 -124.18 -86.27 97.34
N THR A 18 -124.04 -85.61 98.50
CA THR A 18 -125.00 -85.77 99.61
C THR A 18 -126.34 -85.10 99.26
N PRO A 19 -127.49 -85.71 99.61
CA PRO A 19 -128.78 -85.09 99.30
C PRO A 19 -128.98 -83.79 100.10
N LEU A 20 -129.58 -82.79 99.46
CA LEU A 20 -129.84 -81.48 100.06
C LEU A 20 -131.31 -81.37 100.49
N PRO A 21 -131.66 -81.75 101.74
CA PRO A 21 -133.03 -81.70 102.21
C PRO A 21 -133.46 -80.27 102.52
N PHE A 22 -134.76 -80.01 102.36
CA PHE A 22 -135.41 -78.73 102.62
C PHE A 22 -134.97 -77.57 101.71
N ALA A 23 -134.31 -77.86 100.59
CA ALA A 23 -133.93 -76.89 99.58
C ALA A 23 -135.16 -76.40 98.81
N SER A 24 -135.27 -75.08 98.63
CA SER A 24 -136.37 -74.49 97.87
C SER A 24 -136.10 -74.61 96.38
N VAL A 25 -137.03 -75.22 95.65
CA VAL A 25 -136.91 -75.45 94.22
C VAL A 25 -138.10 -74.80 93.54
N VAL A 26 -137.78 -73.85 92.67
CA VAL A 26 -138.77 -73.11 91.91
C VAL A 26 -138.57 -73.45 90.44
N ILE A 27 -139.60 -74.01 89.83
CA ILE A 27 -139.64 -74.21 88.39
C ILE A 27 -140.59 -73.17 87.81
N ARG A 28 -140.11 -72.48 86.79
CA ARG A 28 -140.86 -71.46 86.07
C ARG A 28 -140.94 -71.86 84.61
N HIS A 29 -142.14 -71.87 84.03
CA HIS A 29 -142.27 -71.96 82.58
C HIS A 29 -141.84 -70.64 81.92
N VAL A 30 -140.98 -70.71 80.90
CA VAL A 30 -140.43 -69.56 80.18
C VAL A 30 -140.61 -69.77 78.69
N GLY A 31 -141.35 -68.88 78.06
CA GLY A 31 -141.55 -68.89 76.61
C GLY A 31 -142.56 -67.84 76.17
N GLU A 32 -142.38 -67.33 74.95
CA GLU A 32 -143.20 -66.26 74.39
C GLU A 32 -144.45 -66.82 73.68
N GLY A 33 -145.59 -66.75 74.37
CA GLY A 33 -146.86 -66.43 73.70
C GLY A 33 -147.85 -67.56 73.40
N LEU A 34 -148.80 -67.76 74.31
CA LEU A 34 -150.25 -67.86 74.05
C LEU A 34 -150.97 -67.38 75.33
N GLY A 35 -152.00 -66.53 75.34
CA GLY A 35 -152.81 -65.93 74.29
C GLY A 35 -154.15 -65.50 74.91
N ALA A 36 -154.87 -64.59 74.25
CA ALA A 36 -156.12 -63.97 74.67
C ALA A 36 -157.37 -64.91 74.75
N GLN A 37 -157.21 -66.20 75.08
CA GLN A 37 -158.33 -67.12 75.36
C GLN A 37 -158.01 -68.14 76.49
N GLY A 38 -157.47 -67.65 77.60
CA GLY A 38 -157.68 -68.20 78.94
C GLY A 38 -157.68 -69.74 79.10
N THR A 39 -156.51 -70.39 79.02
CA THR A 39 -156.27 -71.65 79.72
C THR A 39 -154.81 -71.77 80.16
N VAL A 40 -154.57 -71.20 81.35
CA VAL A 40 -153.50 -71.43 82.34
C VAL A 40 -152.08 -71.71 81.82
N ALA A 41 -151.25 -70.65 81.78
CA ALA A 41 -149.80 -70.76 81.89
C ALA A 41 -149.47 -71.43 83.23
N ASP A 42 -148.93 -72.64 83.19
CA ASP A 42 -148.46 -73.36 84.38
C ASP A 42 -147.30 -72.53 84.96
N GLY A 43 -147.61 -71.82 86.05
CA GLY A 43 -146.86 -70.65 86.49
C GLY A 43 -145.57 -71.00 87.21
N TYR A 44 -145.42 -70.47 88.42
CA TYR A 44 -144.32 -70.83 89.30
C TYR A 44 -144.72 -72.03 90.13
N HIS A 45 -144.00 -73.14 89.94
CA HIS A 45 -144.14 -74.32 90.78
C HIS A 45 -143.05 -74.26 91.83
N ASN A 46 -143.44 -74.23 93.09
CA ASN A 46 -142.50 -74.25 94.20
C ASN A 46 -142.70 -75.53 95.00
N ALA A 47 -141.63 -76.27 95.19
CA ALA A 47 -141.58 -77.39 96.10
C ALA A 47 -140.29 -77.31 96.89
N VAL A 48 -140.35 -77.88 98.08
CA VAL A 48 -139.20 -77.99 98.96
C VAL A 48 -138.75 -79.44 98.93
N THR A 49 -137.45 -79.68 98.79
CA THR A 49 -136.94 -81.04 98.78
C THR A 49 -137.21 -81.76 100.11
N ASP A 50 -137.52 -83.05 100.05
CA ASP A 50 -137.70 -83.90 101.22
C ASP A 50 -136.36 -84.26 101.89
N ILE A 51 -136.37 -85.15 102.90
CA ILE A 51 -135.14 -85.55 103.61
C ILE A 51 -134.08 -86.22 102.70
N ASN A 52 -134.49 -86.73 101.54
CA ASN A 52 -133.63 -87.35 100.54
C ASN A 52 -133.23 -86.37 99.43
N GLY A 53 -133.44 -85.06 99.62
CA GLY A 53 -133.08 -84.04 98.65
C GLY A 53 -133.94 -84.04 97.38
N VAL A 54 -135.09 -84.74 97.39
CA VAL A 54 -135.96 -84.85 96.22
C VAL A 54 -137.11 -83.87 96.31
N ALA A 55 -137.29 -83.03 95.29
CA ALA A 55 -138.46 -82.21 95.08
C ALA A 55 -139.24 -82.76 93.89
N THR A 56 -140.53 -83.01 94.10
CA THR A 56 -141.40 -83.60 93.08
C THR A 56 -142.40 -82.56 92.59
N PHE A 57 -142.52 -82.43 91.28
CA PHE A 57 -143.40 -81.49 90.61
C PHE A 57 -144.26 -82.23 89.60
N ASN A 58 -145.52 -81.84 89.47
CA ASN A 58 -146.35 -82.32 88.37
C ASN A 58 -146.43 -81.18 87.35
N LEU A 59 -145.71 -81.33 86.24
CA LEU A 59 -145.61 -80.31 85.21
C LEU A 59 -146.30 -80.79 83.93
N VAL A 60 -146.82 -79.85 83.15
CA VAL A 60 -147.34 -80.13 81.81
C VAL A 60 -146.15 -80.25 80.84
N PRO A 61 -146.13 -81.24 79.94
CA PRO A 61 -145.06 -81.38 78.96
C PRO A 61 -145.05 -80.22 77.96
N THR A 62 -143.86 -79.81 77.52
CA THR A 62 -143.64 -78.69 76.59
C THR A 62 -143.32 -79.15 75.16
N THR A 63 -143.78 -80.34 74.79
CA THR A 63 -143.43 -81.03 73.53
C THR A 63 -144.28 -80.64 72.32
N GLY A 64 -145.18 -79.67 72.43
CA GLY A 64 -145.79 -79.03 71.26
C GLY A 64 -144.85 -77.98 70.67
N ASP A 65 -144.74 -77.88 69.33
CA ASP A 65 -143.80 -77.07 68.52
C ASP A 65 -143.75 -75.53 68.75
N TYR A 66 -143.93 -75.05 69.98
CA TYR A 66 -143.72 -73.66 70.36
C TYR A 66 -142.22 -73.40 70.53
N TYR A 67 -141.60 -72.91 69.46
CA TYR A 67 -140.20 -72.48 69.48
C TYR A 67 -139.95 -71.50 70.64
N GLY A 68 -139.08 -71.91 71.57
CA GLY A 68 -138.64 -71.08 72.71
C GLY A 68 -139.42 -71.24 74.00
N THR A 69 -140.28 -72.26 74.15
CA THR A 69 -140.86 -72.62 75.46
C THR A 69 -140.01 -73.68 76.16
N HIS A 70 -139.47 -73.35 77.32
CA HIS A 70 -138.72 -74.24 78.20
C HIS A 70 -139.10 -73.99 79.65
N TYR A 71 -138.82 -74.94 80.54
CA TYR A 71 -138.87 -74.69 81.97
C TYR A 71 -137.51 -74.24 82.46
N GLU A 72 -137.49 -73.24 83.31
CA GLU A 72 -136.31 -72.82 84.04
C GLU A 72 -136.44 -73.28 85.48
N ILE A 73 -135.50 -74.11 85.93
CA ILE A 73 -135.37 -74.41 87.34
C ILE A 73 -134.42 -73.42 88.00
N THR A 74 -134.88 -72.87 89.10
CA THR A 74 -134.06 -72.14 90.06
C THR A 74 -134.20 -72.81 91.41
N SER A 75 -133.09 -73.34 91.93
CA SER A 75 -133.05 -73.95 93.25
C SER A 75 -132.13 -73.15 94.16
N TYR A 76 -132.44 -73.17 95.46
CA TYR A 76 -131.72 -72.41 96.47
C TYR A 76 -131.25 -73.35 97.57
N HIS A 77 -129.99 -73.21 97.92
CA HIS A 77 -129.38 -73.98 98.98
C HIS A 77 -130.00 -73.59 100.34
N PRO A 78 -130.51 -74.54 101.13
CA PRO A 78 -131.40 -74.27 102.26
C PRO A 78 -130.75 -73.48 103.40
N LYS A 79 -129.43 -73.64 103.58
CA LYS A 79 -128.70 -72.99 104.67
C LYS A 79 -128.09 -71.64 104.29
N THR A 80 -127.74 -71.46 103.01
CA THR A 80 -126.95 -70.30 102.55
C THR A 80 -127.78 -69.34 101.70
N GLY A 81 -128.95 -69.76 101.21
CA GLY A 81 -129.78 -69.00 100.28
C GLY A 81 -129.15 -68.79 98.90
N ALA A 82 -127.96 -69.33 98.65
CA ALA A 82 -127.27 -69.24 97.37
C ALA A 82 -128.03 -70.08 96.32
N ARG A 83 -128.13 -69.57 95.09
CA ARG A 83 -128.75 -70.31 93.98
C ARG A 83 -127.84 -71.47 93.57
N ILE A 84 -128.37 -72.68 93.59
CA ILE A 84 -127.70 -73.90 93.12
C ILE A 84 -127.82 -73.94 91.59
N HIS A 85 -129.05 -74.05 91.09
CA HIS A 85 -129.36 -73.85 89.68
C HIS A 85 -129.84 -72.42 89.45
N LYS A 86 -129.24 -71.70 88.51
CA LYS A 86 -129.63 -70.33 88.16
C LYS A 86 -130.31 -70.34 86.78
N ALA A 87 -131.64 -70.43 86.79
CA ALA A 87 -132.46 -70.39 85.58
C ALA A 87 -131.97 -71.40 84.52
N ALA A 88 -131.64 -72.63 84.96
CA ALA A 88 -131.20 -73.67 84.05
C ALA A 88 -132.41 -74.11 83.21
N ALA A 89 -132.33 -73.88 81.91
CA ALA A 89 -133.37 -74.22 80.95
C ALA A 89 -133.36 -75.73 80.69
N PHE A 90 -134.54 -76.35 80.75
CA PHE A 90 -134.73 -77.73 80.32
C PHE A 90 -136.09 -77.87 79.65
N LEU A 91 -136.22 -78.85 78.76
CA LEU A 91 -137.47 -79.17 78.08
C LEU A 91 -138.16 -80.31 78.82
N MET A 92 -139.47 -80.20 79.04
CA MET A 92 -140.24 -81.21 79.76
C MET A 92 -140.79 -82.26 78.78
N PRO A 93 -140.33 -83.53 78.83
CA PRO A 93 -140.84 -84.60 77.97
C PRO A 93 -142.20 -85.16 78.42
N GLU A 94 -142.91 -85.89 77.56
CA GLU A 94 -144.22 -86.53 77.83
C GLU A 94 -144.11 -87.81 78.67
N ALA A 95 -143.21 -87.84 79.65
CA ALA A 95 -143.03 -88.95 80.57
C ALA A 95 -142.37 -88.46 81.88
N ASP A 96 -142.65 -89.16 82.97
CA ASP A 96 -142.01 -88.90 84.27
C ASP A 96 -140.48 -88.96 84.13
N SER A 97 -139.81 -87.88 84.52
CA SER A 97 -138.38 -87.68 84.23
C SER A 97 -137.63 -87.02 85.39
N ASN A 98 -136.31 -87.25 85.45
CA ASN A 98 -135.42 -86.59 86.40
C ASN A 98 -134.76 -85.38 85.74
N ILE A 99 -134.85 -84.21 86.38
CA ILE A 99 -134.31 -82.94 85.89
C ILE A 99 -132.80 -82.96 85.66
N ASP A 100 -132.03 -83.71 86.44
CA ASP A 100 -130.56 -83.74 86.29
C ASP A 100 -130.15 -84.29 84.92
N VAL A 101 -130.89 -85.28 84.41
CA VAL A 101 -130.65 -85.88 83.09
C VAL A 101 -131.07 -84.93 81.97
N LEU A 102 -132.03 -84.05 82.21
CA LEU A 102 -132.54 -83.09 81.21
C LEU A 102 -131.64 -81.85 81.07
N ILE A 103 -130.84 -81.51 82.09
CA ILE A 103 -129.92 -80.36 82.04
C ILE A 103 -128.61 -80.73 81.32
N GLU A 104 -128.07 -81.94 81.51
CA GLU A 104 -126.78 -82.36 80.93
C GLU A 104 -126.81 -82.53 79.40
N SER A 105 -127.97 -82.72 78.77
CA SER A 105 -128.07 -82.88 77.30
C SER A 105 -128.02 -81.58 76.48
N SER A 106 -127.75 -80.41 77.09
CA SER A 106 -128.00 -79.09 76.46
C SER A 106 -126.79 -78.15 76.23
N ILE A 107 -125.53 -78.59 76.37
CA ILE A 107 -124.34 -77.72 76.20
C ILE A 107 -123.50 -78.10 74.97
N VAL A 108 -123.43 -77.21 73.97
CA VAL A 108 -122.43 -77.26 72.87
C VAL A 108 -121.27 -76.32 73.19
N VAL A 109 -120.05 -76.86 73.35
CA VAL A 109 -118.79 -76.11 73.49
C VAL A 109 -118.17 -75.91 72.11
N THR A 110 -117.84 -74.67 71.73
CA THR A 110 -117.11 -74.34 70.48
C THR A 110 -115.60 -74.21 70.76
N ASP A 111 -114.77 -74.97 70.04
CA ASP A 111 -113.30 -75.03 70.16
C ASP A 111 -112.61 -73.85 69.43
N PRO A 112 -111.75 -73.04 70.09
CA PRO A 112 -111.05 -71.89 69.47
C PRO A 112 -109.83 -72.25 68.60
N THR A 113 -109.43 -73.52 68.51
CA THR A 113 -108.23 -73.98 67.80
C THR A 113 -108.17 -73.55 66.32
N PRO A 114 -109.27 -73.55 65.52
CA PRO A 114 -109.22 -73.11 64.12
C PRO A 114 -108.87 -71.63 63.94
N ALA A 115 -109.29 -70.77 64.89
CA ALA A 115 -109.03 -69.33 64.82
C ALA A 115 -107.55 -69.00 65.07
N ILE A 116 -106.89 -69.72 65.97
CA ILE A 116 -105.46 -69.56 66.26
C ILE A 116 -104.61 -70.05 65.08
N ILE A 117 -104.96 -71.19 64.47
CA ILE A 117 -104.27 -71.69 63.26
C ILE A 117 -104.45 -70.73 62.09
N ALA A 118 -105.63 -70.15 61.91
CA ALA A 118 -105.89 -69.14 60.88
C ALA A 118 -105.07 -67.85 61.11
N GLN A 119 -104.97 -67.38 62.36
CA GLN A 119 -104.14 -66.22 62.69
C GLN A 119 -102.64 -66.49 62.50
N LEU A 120 -102.15 -67.66 62.90
CA LEU A 120 -100.75 -68.04 62.74
C LEU A 120 -100.38 -68.20 61.26
N SER A 121 -101.23 -68.83 60.46
CA SER A 121 -101.02 -68.97 59.01
C SER A 121 -101.09 -67.62 58.28
N ALA A 122 -101.98 -66.72 58.68
CA ALA A 122 -102.02 -65.34 58.17
C ALA A 122 -100.76 -64.54 58.54
N ALA A 123 -100.28 -64.67 59.78
CA ALA A 123 -99.05 -64.03 60.24
C ALA A 123 -97.81 -64.58 59.49
N LEU A 124 -97.72 -65.90 59.31
CA LEU A 124 -96.63 -66.54 58.56
C LEU A 124 -96.63 -66.10 57.09
N THR A 125 -97.80 -66.04 56.46
CA THR A 125 -97.95 -65.55 55.07
C THR A 125 -97.48 -64.10 54.95
N THR A 126 -97.88 -63.25 55.90
CA THR A 126 -97.47 -61.83 55.95
C THR A 126 -95.96 -61.68 56.15
N ALA A 127 -95.38 -62.44 57.10
CA ALA A 127 -93.94 -62.43 57.35
C ALA A 127 -93.14 -62.92 56.14
N THR A 128 -93.62 -63.96 55.44
CA THR A 128 -92.99 -64.50 54.23
C THR A 128 -93.03 -63.48 53.09
N ALA A 129 -94.17 -62.78 52.90
CA ALA A 129 -94.30 -61.71 51.92
C ALA A 129 -93.39 -60.50 52.24
N ALA A 130 -93.28 -60.13 53.52
CA ALA A 130 -92.37 -59.07 53.97
C ALA A 130 -90.90 -59.46 53.74
N ALA A 131 -90.51 -60.70 54.03
CA ALA A 131 -89.17 -61.22 53.77
C ALA A 131 -88.84 -61.22 52.27
N ALA A 132 -89.78 -61.66 51.41
CA ALA A 132 -89.62 -61.62 49.97
C ALA A 132 -89.43 -60.18 49.45
N THR A 133 -90.19 -59.22 49.99
CA THR A 133 -90.06 -57.79 49.67
C THR A 133 -88.69 -57.25 50.08
N ALA A 134 -88.20 -57.60 51.28
CA ALA A 134 -86.87 -57.22 51.74
C ALA A 134 -85.75 -57.83 50.88
N GLN A 135 -85.89 -59.10 50.48
CA GLN A 135 -84.92 -59.77 49.61
C GLN A 135 -84.85 -59.12 48.21
N ASN A 136 -86.00 -58.72 47.66
CA ASN A 136 -86.07 -57.95 46.41
C ASN A 136 -85.41 -56.57 46.54
N ALA A 137 -85.63 -55.88 47.66
CA ALA A 137 -84.98 -54.60 47.94
C ALA A 137 -83.46 -54.75 48.05
N ILE A 138 -82.96 -55.75 48.79
CA ILE A 138 -81.52 -56.04 48.90
C ILE A 138 -80.90 -56.34 47.53
N SER A 139 -81.59 -57.13 46.70
CA SER A 139 -81.13 -57.46 45.35
C SER A 139 -81.03 -56.21 44.46
N THR A 140 -82.04 -55.33 44.54
CA THR A 140 -82.06 -54.04 43.84
C THR A 140 -80.93 -53.14 44.31
N THR A 141 -80.72 -53.00 45.62
CA THR A 141 -79.62 -52.21 46.19
C THR A 141 -78.25 -52.75 45.78
N THR A 142 -78.08 -54.07 45.77
CA THR A 142 -76.83 -54.73 45.34
C THR A 142 -76.54 -54.44 43.87
N ALA A 143 -77.54 -54.52 43.00
CA ALA A 143 -77.41 -54.17 41.59
C ALA A 143 -77.08 -52.69 41.37
N ASN A 144 -77.72 -51.79 42.13
CA ASN A 144 -77.44 -50.35 42.09
C ASN A 144 -76.02 -50.03 42.58
N ALA A 145 -75.56 -50.69 43.64
CA ALA A 145 -74.19 -50.54 44.15
C ALA A 145 -73.17 -51.00 43.10
N ALA A 146 -73.37 -52.16 42.48
CA ALA A 146 -72.52 -52.66 41.39
C ALA A 146 -72.47 -51.69 40.20
N THR A 147 -73.62 -51.14 39.79
CA THR A 147 -73.72 -50.13 38.73
C THR A 147 -72.95 -48.85 39.11
N THR A 148 -73.06 -48.41 40.36
CA THR A 148 -72.35 -47.23 40.86
C THR A 148 -70.83 -47.45 40.84
N THR A 149 -70.35 -48.62 41.27
CA THR A 149 -68.93 -48.99 41.19
C THR A 149 -68.42 -49.03 39.75
N ALA A 150 -69.20 -49.60 38.82
CA ALA A 150 -68.85 -49.62 37.40
C ALA A 150 -68.76 -48.20 36.81
N ASN A 151 -69.72 -47.32 37.14
CA ASN A 151 -69.71 -45.92 36.72
C ASN A 151 -68.50 -45.16 37.29
N ALA A 152 -68.16 -45.37 38.57
CA ALA A 152 -67.00 -44.76 39.20
C ALA A 152 -65.68 -45.21 38.53
N THR A 153 -65.58 -46.49 38.19
CA THR A 153 -64.41 -47.06 37.49
C THR A 153 -64.27 -46.47 36.07
N THR A 154 -65.40 -46.31 35.37
CA THR A 154 -65.45 -45.68 34.04
C THR A 154 -65.03 -44.22 34.11
N ALA A 155 -65.53 -43.47 35.11
CA ALA A 155 -65.16 -42.08 35.34
C ALA A 155 -63.67 -41.92 35.67
N SER A 156 -63.11 -42.81 36.50
CA SER A 156 -61.67 -42.81 36.81
C SER A 156 -60.82 -43.06 35.57
N SER A 157 -61.20 -44.02 34.73
CA SER A 157 -60.50 -44.33 33.47
C SER A 157 -60.57 -43.16 32.48
N ALA A 158 -61.73 -42.52 32.38
CA ALA A 158 -61.92 -41.32 31.56
C ALA A 158 -61.05 -40.16 32.06
N ALA A 159 -60.96 -39.95 33.38
CA ALA A 159 -60.08 -38.93 33.97
C ALA A 159 -58.60 -39.20 33.65
N SER A 160 -58.12 -40.44 33.81
CA SER A 160 -56.74 -40.80 33.45
C SER A 160 -56.45 -40.58 31.96
N THR A 161 -57.40 -40.90 31.09
CA THR A 161 -57.28 -40.66 29.64
C THR A 161 -57.20 -39.17 29.32
N ALA A 162 -58.03 -38.35 29.98
CA ALA A 162 -58.01 -36.89 29.83
C ALA A 162 -56.68 -36.29 30.33
N THR A 163 -56.14 -36.77 31.46
CA THR A 163 -54.82 -36.36 31.96
C THR A 163 -53.72 -36.71 30.95
N ALA A 164 -53.70 -37.94 30.42
CA ALA A 164 -52.71 -38.36 29.43
C ALA A 164 -52.78 -37.53 28.13
N ALA A 165 -54.00 -37.22 27.67
CA ALA A 165 -54.23 -36.36 26.52
C ALA A 165 -53.72 -34.94 26.77
N ALA A 166 -53.97 -34.37 27.96
CA ALA A 166 -53.48 -33.05 28.35
C ALA A 166 -51.93 -33.00 28.36
N THR A 167 -51.27 -34.01 28.96
CA THR A 167 -49.80 -34.10 28.95
C THR A 167 -49.24 -34.22 27.53
N THR A 168 -49.90 -34.99 26.67
CA THR A 168 -49.52 -35.12 25.25
C THR A 168 -49.63 -33.78 24.54
N ALA A 169 -50.72 -33.05 24.75
CA ALA A 169 -50.94 -31.72 24.17
C ALA A 169 -49.87 -30.71 24.63
N THR A 170 -49.54 -30.68 25.93
CA THR A 170 -48.46 -29.83 26.46
C THR A 170 -47.10 -30.17 25.85
N THR A 171 -46.81 -31.47 25.66
CA THR A 171 -45.55 -31.91 25.03
C THR A 171 -45.48 -31.45 23.57
N LYS A 172 -46.56 -31.64 22.80
CA LYS A 172 -46.63 -31.22 21.40
C LYS A 172 -46.56 -29.69 21.24
N ALA A 173 -47.12 -28.93 22.18
CA ALA A 173 -46.96 -27.48 22.21
C ALA A 173 -45.49 -27.06 22.43
N GLY A 174 -44.76 -27.76 23.31
CA GLY A 174 -43.33 -27.53 23.53
C GLY A 174 -42.48 -27.86 22.30
N GLU A 175 -42.75 -28.99 21.64
CA GLU A 175 -42.08 -29.38 20.39
C GLU A 175 -42.33 -28.36 19.26
N ALA A 176 -43.57 -27.87 19.13
CA ALA A 176 -43.93 -26.87 18.14
C ALA A 176 -43.21 -25.53 18.39
N LEU A 177 -43.10 -25.10 19.66
CA LEU A 177 -42.35 -23.91 20.04
C LEU A 177 -40.86 -24.04 19.71
N ALA A 178 -40.24 -25.19 20.03
CA ALA A 178 -38.84 -25.45 19.72
C ALA A 178 -38.57 -25.44 18.20
N SER A 179 -39.50 -26.00 17.42
CA SER A 179 -39.44 -25.96 15.95
C SER A 179 -39.55 -24.53 15.42
N ALA A 180 -40.47 -23.72 15.96
CA ALA A 180 -40.61 -22.30 15.60
C ALA A 180 -39.34 -21.50 15.92
N THR A 181 -38.73 -21.71 17.08
CA THR A 181 -37.45 -21.08 17.43
C THR A 181 -36.33 -21.48 16.47
N SER A 182 -36.23 -22.77 16.12
CA SER A 182 -35.23 -23.28 15.17
C SER A 182 -35.40 -22.67 13.77
N ALA A 183 -36.65 -22.46 13.34
CA ALA A 183 -36.97 -21.78 12.09
C ALA A 183 -36.53 -20.30 12.12
N SER A 184 -36.84 -19.56 13.19
CA SER A 184 -36.40 -18.16 13.35
C SER A 184 -34.87 -18.03 13.38
N THR A 185 -34.16 -18.95 14.03
CA THR A 185 -32.69 -18.99 14.00
C THR A 185 -32.16 -19.24 12.59
N SER A 186 -32.80 -20.15 11.84
CA SER A 186 -32.41 -20.44 10.45
C SER A 186 -32.63 -19.24 9.54
N GLU A 187 -33.73 -18.50 9.72
CA GLU A 187 -34.00 -17.24 9.01
C GLU A 187 -32.93 -16.18 9.31
N ALA A 188 -32.58 -15.99 10.58
CA ALA A 188 -31.53 -15.05 10.99
C ALA A 188 -30.17 -15.42 10.37
N ASN A 189 -29.81 -16.69 10.37
CA ASN A 189 -28.58 -17.17 9.73
C ASN A 189 -28.60 -16.93 8.21
N ALA A 190 -29.72 -17.18 7.54
CA ALA A 190 -29.86 -16.91 6.11
C ALA A 190 -29.69 -15.42 5.76
N LEU A 191 -30.25 -14.52 6.58
CA LEU A 191 -30.05 -13.08 6.43
C LEU A 191 -28.58 -12.68 6.61
N SER A 192 -27.89 -13.25 7.60
CA SER A 192 -26.46 -13.00 7.83
C SER A 192 -25.58 -13.46 6.66
N TYR A 193 -25.86 -14.64 6.09
CA TYR A 193 -25.16 -15.13 4.90
C TYR A 193 -25.43 -14.26 3.67
N ARG A 194 -26.67 -13.80 3.48
CA ARG A 194 -27.02 -12.86 2.41
C ARG A 194 -26.20 -11.58 2.53
N ASP A 195 -26.15 -10.98 3.71
CA ASP A 195 -25.44 -9.71 3.93
C ASP A 195 -23.93 -9.89 3.73
N SER A 196 -23.37 -11.00 4.21
CA SER A 196 -21.96 -11.37 3.98
C SER A 196 -21.63 -11.55 2.50
N ALA A 197 -22.54 -12.16 1.74
CA ALA A 197 -22.41 -12.32 0.29
C ALA A 197 -22.47 -10.97 -0.44
N PHE A 198 -23.36 -10.06 -0.03
CA PHE A 198 -23.40 -8.69 -0.55
C PHE A 198 -22.11 -7.92 -0.29
N THR A 199 -21.58 -7.98 0.93
CA THR A 199 -20.29 -7.35 1.26
C THR A 199 -19.17 -7.94 0.40
N SER A 200 -19.11 -9.26 0.25
CA SER A 200 -18.10 -9.93 -0.57
C SER A 200 -18.18 -9.50 -2.04
N ALA A 201 -19.39 -9.38 -2.60
CA ALA A 201 -19.60 -8.90 -3.96
C ALA A 201 -19.17 -7.43 -4.14
N ALA A 202 -19.45 -6.57 -3.16
CA ALA A 202 -19.00 -5.18 -3.16
C ALA A 202 -17.47 -5.08 -3.11
N THR A 203 -16.81 -5.88 -2.25
CA THR A 203 -15.34 -5.96 -2.19
C THR A 203 -14.74 -6.44 -3.51
N ALA A 204 -15.33 -7.46 -4.14
CA ALA A 204 -14.88 -7.95 -5.45
C ALA A 204 -15.01 -6.89 -6.56
N THR A 205 -16.11 -6.13 -6.56
CA THR A 205 -16.34 -5.03 -7.50
C THR A 205 -15.31 -3.90 -7.31
N ALA A 206 -15.02 -3.54 -6.06
CA ALA A 206 -13.99 -2.55 -5.75
C ALA A 206 -12.60 -3.02 -6.21
N ALA A 207 -12.24 -4.28 -5.95
CA ALA A 207 -10.97 -4.85 -6.38
C ALA A 207 -10.82 -4.85 -7.92
N ALA A 208 -11.89 -5.20 -8.66
CA ALA A 208 -11.91 -5.14 -10.12
C ALA A 208 -11.71 -3.72 -10.66
N THR A 209 -12.32 -2.73 -10.01
CA THR A 209 -12.14 -1.31 -10.35
C THR A 209 -10.69 -0.88 -10.13
N THR A 210 -10.11 -1.21 -8.97
CA THR A 210 -8.70 -0.93 -8.67
C THR A 210 -7.76 -1.59 -9.69
N ALA A 211 -8.01 -2.84 -10.08
CA ALA A 211 -7.22 -3.54 -11.09
C ALA A 211 -7.28 -2.83 -12.45
N THR A 212 -8.45 -2.35 -12.86
CA THR A 212 -8.63 -1.59 -14.11
C THR A 212 -7.87 -0.27 -14.11
N THR A 213 -7.91 0.46 -12.98
CA THR A 213 -7.12 1.69 -12.80
C THR A 213 -5.63 1.41 -12.89
N LYS A 214 -5.13 0.37 -12.20
CA LYS A 214 -3.70 -0.01 -12.22
C LYS A 214 -3.24 -0.45 -13.62
N ALA A 215 -4.09 -1.12 -14.39
CA ALA A 215 -3.79 -1.46 -15.78
C ALA A 215 -3.64 -0.20 -16.66
N SER A 216 -4.50 0.80 -16.46
CA SER A 216 -4.44 2.08 -17.19
C SER A 216 -3.21 2.91 -16.82
N GLU A 217 -2.86 2.96 -15.53
CA GLU A 217 -1.63 3.58 -15.04
C GLU A 217 -0.40 2.90 -15.65
N ALA A 218 -0.35 1.57 -15.68
CA ALA A 218 0.73 0.82 -16.30
C ALA A 218 0.87 1.10 -17.80
N GLY A 219 -0.23 1.20 -18.54
CA GLY A 219 -0.22 1.59 -19.96
C GLY A 219 0.33 3.00 -20.19
N THR A 220 0.02 3.94 -19.30
CA THR A 220 0.56 5.30 -19.33
C THR A 220 2.07 5.29 -19.07
N SER A 221 2.53 4.54 -18.06
CA SER A 221 3.95 4.38 -17.77
C SER A 221 4.72 3.76 -18.94
N ALA A 222 4.17 2.75 -19.61
CA ALA A 222 4.78 2.16 -20.80
C ALA A 222 4.93 3.17 -21.95
N THR A 223 3.92 4.01 -22.18
CA THR A 223 3.97 5.07 -23.19
C THR A 223 5.05 6.10 -22.87
N ASN A 224 5.14 6.54 -21.61
CA ASN A 224 6.17 7.48 -21.16
C ASN A 224 7.59 6.91 -21.30
N ALA A 225 7.77 5.60 -21.07
CA ALA A 225 9.04 4.92 -21.28
C ALA A 225 9.45 4.93 -22.77
N ALA A 226 8.52 4.63 -23.68
CA ALA A 226 8.78 4.67 -25.12
C ALA A 226 9.13 6.09 -25.62
N VAL A 227 8.46 7.12 -25.11
CA VAL A 227 8.80 8.53 -25.42
C VAL A 227 10.21 8.89 -24.93
N SER A 228 10.58 8.41 -23.75
CA SER A 228 11.91 8.63 -23.18
C SER A 228 13.01 7.96 -24.01
N GLU A 229 12.78 6.73 -24.48
CA GLU A 229 13.67 6.02 -25.39
C GLU A 229 13.91 6.79 -26.69
N SER A 230 12.82 7.27 -27.32
CA SER A 230 12.90 8.08 -28.55
C SER A 230 13.70 9.38 -28.33
N SER A 231 13.46 10.06 -27.19
CA SER A 231 14.18 11.29 -26.82
C SER A 231 15.68 11.04 -26.59
N ALA A 232 16.03 9.89 -26.00
CA ALA A 232 17.42 9.47 -25.82
C ALA A 232 18.11 9.19 -27.16
N LEU A 233 17.41 8.54 -28.11
CA LEU A 233 17.92 8.33 -29.47
C LEU A 233 18.16 9.64 -30.22
N VAL A 234 17.24 10.61 -30.14
CA VAL A 234 17.42 11.95 -30.71
C VAL A 234 18.64 12.63 -30.11
N SER A 235 18.80 12.57 -28.79
CA SER A 235 19.95 13.16 -28.09
C SER A 235 21.28 12.52 -28.52
N LYS A 236 21.31 11.18 -28.67
CA LYS A 236 22.47 10.44 -29.18
C LYS A 236 22.85 10.89 -30.60
N ASN A 237 21.86 11.03 -31.48
CA ASN A 237 22.10 11.45 -32.87
C ASN A 237 22.62 12.89 -32.93
N SER A 238 22.06 13.80 -32.13
CA SER A 238 22.55 15.18 -32.01
C SER A 238 24.00 15.22 -31.53
N ALA A 239 24.34 14.45 -30.49
CA ALA A 239 25.72 14.35 -29.98
C ALA A 239 26.69 13.80 -31.05
N THR A 240 26.27 12.81 -31.83
CA THR A 240 27.06 12.26 -32.94
C THR A 240 27.32 13.29 -34.04
N THR A 241 26.30 14.07 -34.41
CA THR A 241 26.41 15.18 -35.37
C THR A 241 27.36 16.27 -34.85
N SER A 242 27.25 16.65 -33.57
CA SER A 242 28.16 17.61 -32.94
C SER A 242 29.61 17.12 -32.94
N ALA A 243 29.84 15.83 -32.63
CA ALA A 243 31.18 15.24 -32.66
C ALA A 243 31.79 15.23 -34.08
N THR A 244 30.99 14.92 -35.10
CA THR A 244 31.42 14.98 -36.50
C THR A 244 31.79 16.41 -36.90
N THR A 245 30.95 17.39 -36.52
CA THR A 245 31.20 18.81 -36.78
C THR A 245 32.50 19.28 -36.12
N ALA A 246 32.74 18.89 -34.86
CA ALA A 246 33.97 19.20 -34.15
C ALA A 246 35.21 18.61 -34.86
N THR A 247 35.12 17.36 -35.33
CA THR A 247 36.18 16.70 -36.09
C THR A 247 36.50 17.44 -37.39
N THR A 248 35.48 17.85 -38.15
CA THR A 248 35.66 18.65 -39.37
C THR A 248 36.32 19.99 -39.08
N LYS A 249 35.87 20.70 -38.04
CA LYS A 249 36.46 22.00 -37.66
C LYS A 249 37.92 21.87 -37.20
N ALA A 250 38.28 20.78 -36.54
CA ALA A 250 39.67 20.50 -36.19
C ALA A 250 40.54 20.29 -37.43
N ALA A 251 40.05 19.55 -38.43
CA ALA A 251 40.76 19.32 -39.69
C ALA A 251 40.93 20.61 -40.51
N GLU A 252 39.88 21.45 -40.58
CA GLU A 252 39.94 22.78 -41.20
C GLU A 252 40.99 23.66 -40.49
N ALA A 253 40.99 23.70 -39.16
CA ALA A 253 41.97 24.47 -38.39
C ALA A 253 43.42 24.00 -38.62
N SER A 254 43.65 22.68 -38.71
CA SER A 254 44.96 22.10 -39.03
C SER A 254 45.44 22.50 -40.42
N THR A 255 44.53 22.52 -41.40
CA THR A 255 44.82 22.98 -42.76
C THR A 255 45.17 24.47 -42.76
N SER A 256 44.40 25.31 -42.05
CA SER A 256 44.71 26.73 -41.90
C SER A 256 46.07 26.98 -41.25
N ALA A 257 46.43 26.22 -40.22
CA ALA A 257 47.74 26.32 -39.56
C ALA A 257 48.89 25.97 -40.52
N THR A 258 48.73 24.94 -41.35
CA THR A 258 49.71 24.56 -42.38
C THR A 258 49.88 25.66 -43.42
N ASN A 259 48.77 26.25 -43.89
CA ASN A 259 48.81 27.36 -44.84
C ASN A 259 49.48 28.61 -44.26
N ALA A 260 49.26 28.90 -42.98
CA ALA A 260 49.91 30.01 -42.28
C ALA A 260 51.43 29.80 -42.18
N ALA A 261 51.87 28.59 -41.81
CA ALA A 261 53.30 28.24 -41.75
C ALA A 261 53.96 28.33 -43.14
N ALA A 262 53.29 27.88 -44.20
CA ALA A 262 53.76 28.03 -45.57
C ALA A 262 53.90 29.51 -45.97
N SER A 263 52.95 30.35 -45.57
CA SER A 263 52.98 31.79 -45.82
C SER A 263 54.14 32.48 -45.09
N GLU A 264 54.43 32.08 -43.85
CA GLU A 264 55.59 32.55 -43.08
C GLU A 264 56.91 32.18 -43.77
N ALA A 265 57.06 30.93 -44.21
CA ALA A 265 58.25 30.48 -44.93
C ALA A 265 58.47 31.27 -46.24
N ASN A 266 57.39 31.51 -47.00
CA ASN A 266 57.43 32.32 -48.20
C ASN A 266 57.86 33.77 -47.91
N ALA A 267 57.32 34.37 -46.84
CA ALA A 267 57.71 35.72 -46.42
C ALA A 267 59.20 35.82 -46.06
N PHE A 268 59.75 34.81 -45.37
CA PHE A 268 61.18 34.74 -45.08
C PHE A 268 62.03 34.61 -46.34
N SER A 269 61.61 33.79 -47.30
CA SER A 269 62.27 33.64 -48.60
C SER A 269 62.30 34.97 -49.38
N TYR A 270 61.18 35.70 -49.42
CA TYR A 270 61.12 37.02 -50.05
C TYR A 270 62.03 38.05 -49.35
N LYS A 271 62.08 38.05 -48.02
CA LYS A 271 63.01 38.90 -47.26
C LYS A 271 64.47 38.64 -47.65
N ASN A 272 64.89 37.38 -47.73
CA ASN A 272 66.26 37.01 -48.09
C ASN A 272 66.58 37.38 -49.54
N SER A 273 65.62 37.16 -50.45
CA SER A 273 65.74 37.57 -51.85
C SER A 273 65.89 39.08 -51.97
N ALA A 274 65.07 39.86 -51.26
CA ALA A 274 65.17 41.32 -51.22
C ALA A 274 66.52 41.80 -50.63
N SER A 275 66.99 41.18 -49.55
CA SER A 275 68.29 41.48 -48.94
C SER A 275 69.47 41.17 -49.86
N SER A 276 69.39 40.06 -50.59
CA SER A 276 70.39 39.70 -51.61
C SER A 276 70.40 40.72 -52.75
N SER A 277 69.23 41.08 -53.27
CA SER A 277 69.08 42.13 -54.28
C SER A 277 69.63 43.48 -53.81
N ALA A 278 69.39 43.86 -52.56
CA ALA A 278 69.93 45.09 -51.97
C ALA A 278 71.47 45.06 -51.90
N THR A 279 72.06 43.91 -51.54
CA THR A 279 73.52 43.72 -51.50
C THR A 279 74.13 43.81 -52.90
N THR A 280 73.49 43.19 -53.89
CA THR A 280 73.89 43.28 -55.31
C THR A 280 73.82 44.72 -55.81
N ALA A 281 72.74 45.44 -55.51
CA ALA A 281 72.57 46.84 -55.89
C ALA A 281 73.63 47.74 -55.24
N ALA A 282 73.93 47.55 -53.96
CA ALA A 282 74.99 48.29 -53.26
C ALA A 282 76.37 48.04 -53.88
N SER A 283 76.69 46.78 -54.21
CA SER A 283 77.95 46.41 -54.86
C SER A 283 78.09 47.03 -56.25
N ALA A 284 77.00 47.04 -57.02
CA ALA A 284 76.95 47.70 -58.32
C ALA A 284 77.16 49.22 -58.20
N ALA A 285 76.57 49.85 -57.18
CA ALA A 285 76.77 51.28 -56.90
C ALA A 285 78.24 51.59 -56.55
N THR A 286 78.87 50.78 -55.67
CA THR A 286 80.31 50.92 -55.36
C THR A 286 81.16 50.79 -56.61
N THR A 287 80.88 49.78 -57.45
CA THR A 287 81.59 49.57 -58.72
C THR A 287 81.46 50.79 -59.64
N ALA A 288 80.26 51.36 -59.76
CA ALA A 288 80.01 52.56 -60.55
C ALA A 288 80.79 53.77 -59.99
N THR A 289 80.85 53.96 -58.67
CA THR A 289 81.67 55.01 -58.03
C THR A 289 83.15 54.83 -58.33
N THR A 290 83.68 53.60 -58.22
CA THR A 290 85.09 53.31 -58.57
C THR A 290 85.37 53.65 -60.02
N LYS A 291 84.51 53.20 -60.96
CA LYS A 291 84.66 53.49 -62.40
C LYS A 291 84.58 54.99 -62.70
N ALA A 292 83.74 55.74 -62.01
CA ALA A 292 83.70 57.20 -62.12
C ALA A 292 84.99 57.86 -61.63
N GLY A 293 85.58 57.37 -60.53
CA GLY A 293 86.88 57.84 -60.04
C GLY A 293 88.03 57.53 -60.99
N GLU A 294 88.06 56.31 -61.55
CA GLU A 294 89.02 55.90 -62.59
C GLU A 294 88.89 56.79 -63.84
N ALA A 295 87.66 57.02 -64.31
CA ALA A 295 87.40 57.90 -65.46
C ALA A 295 87.84 59.34 -65.20
N THR A 296 87.59 59.86 -63.98
CA THR A 296 88.05 61.19 -63.56
C THR A 296 89.59 61.27 -63.59
N THR A 297 90.27 60.25 -63.04
CA THR A 297 91.74 60.16 -63.05
C THR A 297 92.27 60.13 -64.48
N ALA A 298 91.70 59.29 -65.35
CA ALA A 298 92.07 59.21 -66.76
C ALA A 298 91.89 60.55 -67.48
N ALA A 299 90.81 61.29 -67.19
CA ALA A 299 90.58 62.62 -67.74
C ALA A 299 91.61 63.65 -67.25
N THR A 300 92.01 63.61 -65.98
CA THR A 300 93.10 64.44 -65.44
C THR A 300 94.44 64.11 -66.11
N THR A 301 94.76 62.82 -66.26
CA THR A 301 95.98 62.37 -66.96
C THR A 301 95.99 62.84 -68.42
N ALA A 302 94.87 62.70 -69.14
CA ALA A 302 94.74 63.17 -70.51
C ALA A 302 94.91 64.69 -70.63
N THR A 303 94.32 65.46 -69.71
CA THR A 303 94.51 66.92 -69.62
C THR A 303 95.98 67.27 -69.40
N GLY A 304 96.66 66.60 -68.45
CA GLY A 304 98.08 66.83 -68.18
C GLY A 304 98.99 66.49 -69.37
N ALA A 305 98.70 65.40 -70.09
CA ALA A 305 99.38 65.05 -71.33
C ALA A 305 99.16 66.11 -72.42
N ALA A 306 97.94 66.64 -72.55
CA ALA A 306 97.63 67.72 -73.49
C ALA A 306 98.38 69.01 -73.14
N THR A 307 98.41 69.42 -71.86
CA THR A 307 99.20 70.57 -71.41
C THR A 307 100.68 70.38 -71.71
N THR A 308 101.23 69.19 -71.43
CA THR A 308 102.64 68.86 -71.74
C THR A 308 102.92 68.97 -73.24
N ALA A 309 102.00 68.46 -74.08
CA ALA A 309 102.11 68.57 -75.53
C ALA A 309 102.10 70.03 -76.00
N THR A 310 101.22 70.87 -75.45
CA THR A 310 101.20 72.32 -75.72
C THR A 310 102.51 72.99 -75.33
N THR A 311 103.02 72.75 -74.12
CA THR A 311 104.32 73.29 -73.68
C THR A 311 105.45 72.88 -74.61
N LYS A 312 105.49 71.62 -75.04
CA LYS A 312 106.50 71.13 -75.99
C LYS A 312 106.37 71.78 -77.37
N ALA A 313 105.15 72.06 -77.83
CA ALA A 313 104.91 72.79 -79.07
C ALA A 313 105.38 74.25 -78.98
N ASP A 314 105.16 74.92 -77.84
CA ASP A 314 105.64 76.28 -77.58
C ASP A 314 107.17 76.34 -77.51
N GLU A 315 107.81 75.40 -76.79
CA GLU A 315 109.27 75.25 -76.74
C GLU A 315 109.87 75.02 -78.13
N ALA A 316 109.24 74.16 -78.94
CA ALA A 316 109.66 73.91 -80.31
C ALA A 316 109.54 75.17 -81.18
N SER A 317 108.45 75.92 -81.02
CA SER A 317 108.22 77.20 -81.72
C SER A 317 109.24 78.26 -81.33
N ALA A 318 109.56 78.37 -80.03
CA ALA A 318 110.59 79.27 -79.53
C ALA A 318 111.98 78.87 -80.06
N SER A 319 112.28 77.57 -80.10
CA SER A 319 113.53 77.04 -80.66
C SER A 319 113.63 77.34 -82.16
N ALA A 320 112.54 77.20 -82.90
CA ALA A 320 112.48 77.55 -84.32
C ALA A 320 112.68 79.06 -84.55
N ALA A 321 112.08 79.92 -83.71
CA ALA A 321 112.29 81.36 -83.76
C ALA A 321 113.75 81.73 -83.45
N ALA A 322 114.36 81.11 -82.43
CA ALA A 322 115.77 81.30 -82.10
C ALA A 322 116.70 80.87 -83.24
N ALA A 323 116.38 79.75 -83.90
CA ALA A 323 117.09 79.29 -85.09
C ALA A 323 116.96 80.29 -86.27
N ALA A 324 115.76 80.83 -86.50
CA ALA A 324 115.53 81.85 -87.54
C ALA A 324 116.28 83.16 -87.24
N LEU A 325 116.30 83.61 -85.98
CA LEU A 325 117.07 84.79 -85.56
C LEU A 325 118.59 84.57 -85.76
N SER A 326 119.08 83.37 -85.44
CA SER A 326 120.48 82.99 -85.67
C SER A 326 120.82 83.00 -87.16
N ALA A 327 119.93 82.49 -88.01
CA ALA A 327 120.09 82.53 -89.47
C ALA A 327 120.08 83.97 -90.02
N ALA A 328 119.19 84.84 -89.52
CA ALA A 328 119.16 86.25 -89.90
C ALA A 328 120.42 87.00 -89.43
N SER A 329 120.94 86.68 -88.24
CA SER A 329 122.19 87.25 -87.72
C SER A 329 123.40 86.85 -88.57
N ALA A 330 123.43 85.60 -89.05
CA ALA A 330 124.44 85.15 -90.00
C ALA A 330 124.32 85.87 -91.37
N ALA A 331 123.09 86.17 -91.82
CA ALA A 331 122.87 86.91 -93.07
C ALA A 331 123.22 88.41 -92.97
N ALA A 332 123.13 89.01 -91.78
CA ALA A 332 123.44 90.43 -91.55
C ALA A 332 124.92 90.71 -91.21
N GLY A 333 125.73 89.67 -90.97
CA GLY A 333 127.07 89.77 -90.38
C GLY A 333 128.24 89.39 -91.29
N GLY A 334 128.32 89.93 -92.51
CA GLY A 334 129.56 89.97 -93.29
C GLY A 334 130.30 91.29 -93.02
N VAL A 335 131.49 91.22 -92.41
CA VAL A 335 132.41 92.34 -92.10
C VAL A 335 132.51 93.37 -93.23
N ASN A 336 131.97 94.58 -93.03
CA ASN A 336 132.00 95.62 -94.06
C ASN A 336 132.97 96.78 -93.78
N GLN A 337 133.70 96.76 -92.64
CA GLN A 337 134.84 97.65 -92.38
C GLN A 337 135.87 96.99 -91.45
N ILE A 338 137.14 96.96 -91.87
CA ILE A 338 138.31 96.75 -91.00
C ILE A 338 139.20 97.99 -91.17
N ASN A 339 139.47 98.68 -90.07
CA ASN A 339 140.40 99.81 -89.99
C ASN A 339 140.18 100.94 -91.04
N GLY A 340 138.91 101.29 -91.29
CA GLY A 340 138.54 102.45 -92.11
C GLY A 340 138.76 102.31 -93.62
N LYS A 341 139.09 101.12 -94.13
CA LYS A 341 139.13 100.83 -95.56
C LYS A 341 137.88 100.05 -95.98
N VAL A 342 137.04 100.67 -96.82
CA VAL A 342 135.82 100.08 -97.39
C VAL A 342 136.15 99.43 -98.75
N PRO A 343 135.76 98.16 -99.00
CA PRO A 343 136.07 97.48 -100.25
C PRO A 343 135.26 98.07 -101.42
N VAL A 344 135.94 98.57 -102.45
CA VAL A 344 135.32 98.87 -103.74
C VAL A 344 135.87 97.87 -104.75
N GLY A 345 135.07 96.86 -105.12
CA GLY A 345 135.31 96.09 -106.35
C GLY A 345 136.13 94.79 -106.26
N GLY A 346 136.27 94.18 -105.08
CA GLY A 346 136.74 92.80 -104.94
C GLY A 346 138.24 92.64 -104.66
N ALA A 347 138.51 91.77 -103.68
CA ALA A 347 139.78 91.54 -102.98
C ALA A 347 140.31 92.76 -102.21
N VAL A 348 140.20 92.72 -100.87
CA VAL A 348 140.95 93.62 -99.99
C VAL A 348 142.43 93.24 -100.12
N ASN A 349 143.20 94.07 -100.80
CA ASN A 349 144.64 93.94 -100.89
C ASN A 349 145.26 94.34 -99.53
N LEU A 350 145.46 93.35 -98.68
CA LEU A 350 146.05 93.50 -97.34
C LEU A 350 147.58 93.49 -97.49
N VAL A 351 148.25 94.61 -97.23
CA VAL A 351 149.71 94.62 -97.03
C VAL A 351 150.05 94.22 -95.59
N PRO A 352 151.26 93.71 -95.30
CA PRO A 352 151.68 93.27 -93.96
C PRO A 352 151.33 94.25 -92.80
N ALA A 353 151.32 95.57 -93.04
CA ALA A 353 150.90 96.56 -92.06
C ALA A 353 149.37 96.59 -91.77
N ASP A 354 148.54 96.15 -92.72
CA ASP A 354 147.07 96.16 -92.64
C ASP A 354 146.47 94.91 -91.92
N ILE A 355 147.30 93.89 -91.61
CA ILE A 355 146.93 92.68 -90.85
C ILE A 355 147.78 92.45 -89.60
N GLY A 356 148.59 93.43 -89.21
CA GLY A 356 149.47 93.30 -88.03
C GLY A 356 150.57 92.26 -88.21
N ALA A 357 151.08 92.06 -89.43
CA ALA A 357 152.20 91.15 -89.65
C ALA A 357 153.49 91.73 -89.04
N ALA A 358 154.14 90.88 -88.24
CA ALA A 358 155.23 91.22 -87.36
C ALA A 358 156.47 91.76 -88.10
N THR A 359 156.98 92.90 -87.65
CA THR A 359 158.31 93.41 -88.06
C THR A 359 159.41 92.61 -87.35
N SER A 360 160.64 92.64 -87.85
CA SER A 360 161.80 91.94 -87.27
C SER A 360 162.12 92.31 -85.80
N ALA A 361 161.48 93.34 -85.23
CA ALA A 361 161.50 93.67 -83.80
C ALA A 361 160.45 92.91 -82.95
N GLN A 362 159.41 92.34 -83.56
CA GLN A 362 158.35 91.53 -82.91
C GLN A 362 158.67 90.03 -82.90
N GLY A 363 159.57 89.55 -83.78
CA GLY A 363 160.16 88.20 -83.69
C GLY A 363 160.98 87.99 -82.41
N ALA A 364 161.76 89.00 -81.99
CA ALA A 364 162.56 88.94 -80.76
C ALA A 364 161.74 89.02 -79.45
N LYS A 365 160.45 89.39 -79.51
CA LYS A 365 159.51 89.38 -78.36
C LYS A 365 158.63 88.13 -78.31
N ALA A 366 158.57 87.34 -79.38
CA ALA A 366 157.86 86.06 -79.44
C ALA A 366 158.73 84.90 -78.89
N ASP A 367 160.05 84.97 -79.06
CA ASP A 367 161.00 83.99 -78.47
C ASP A 367 161.14 84.14 -76.94
N SER A 368 160.65 85.24 -76.37
CA SER A 368 160.62 85.52 -74.92
C SER A 368 159.21 85.49 -74.32
N ALA A 369 158.21 85.02 -75.06
CA ALA A 369 156.85 84.84 -74.57
C ALA A 369 156.70 83.43 -73.98
N VAL A 370 156.37 83.40 -72.68
CA VAL A 370 155.96 82.26 -71.84
C VAL A 370 155.28 81.17 -72.69
N GLN A 371 155.96 80.03 -72.81
CA GLN A 371 155.46 78.83 -73.48
C GLN A 371 154.57 78.02 -72.50
N PRO A 372 153.70 77.11 -72.97
CA PRO A 372 152.82 76.28 -72.12
C PRO A 372 153.51 75.48 -70.99
N SER A 373 154.85 75.43 -70.95
CA SER A 373 155.65 74.93 -69.82
C SER A 373 155.73 75.88 -68.60
N ASP A 374 155.35 77.15 -68.76
CA ASP A 374 155.50 78.22 -67.75
C ASP A 374 154.18 78.64 -67.07
N LEU A 375 153.04 78.00 -67.38
CA LEU A 375 151.77 78.17 -66.64
C LEU A 375 151.42 76.96 -65.76
N SER A 376 152.46 76.28 -65.28
CA SER A 376 152.42 75.25 -64.23
C SER A 376 152.19 75.81 -62.81
N SER A 377 151.66 77.04 -62.69
CA SER A 377 151.54 77.78 -61.42
C SER A 377 150.20 78.53 -61.21
N TYR A 378 149.16 78.26 -61.99
CA TYR A 378 147.77 78.69 -61.68
C TYR A 378 146.76 77.55 -61.44
N VAL A 379 147.24 76.30 -61.36
CA VAL A 379 146.53 75.18 -60.71
C VAL A 379 147.26 74.82 -59.43
N THR A 380 147.23 75.72 -58.46
CA THR A 380 147.43 75.39 -57.06
C THR A 380 146.51 76.24 -56.21
N SER A 381 145.33 75.71 -55.89
CA SER A 381 144.90 75.71 -54.49
C SER A 381 143.71 74.78 -54.34
N SER A 382 143.78 74.04 -53.25
CA SER A 382 142.75 73.40 -52.43
C SER A 382 141.34 74.02 -52.37
N ALA A 383 141.06 75.16 -53.03
CA ALA A 383 139.77 75.86 -53.01
C ALA A 383 138.68 75.19 -53.87
N LEU A 384 139.03 74.43 -54.93
CA LEU A 384 138.02 73.74 -55.74
C LEU A 384 137.59 72.38 -55.14
N SER A 385 138.43 71.79 -54.28
CA SER A 385 138.12 70.54 -53.57
C SER A 385 137.28 70.77 -52.30
N SER A 386 137.37 71.95 -51.66
CA SER A 386 136.56 72.30 -50.48
C SER A 386 135.10 72.63 -50.82
N THR A 387 134.82 73.22 -51.98
CA THR A 387 133.45 73.59 -52.38
C THR A 387 132.60 72.37 -52.75
N LEU A 388 133.22 71.32 -53.32
CA LEU A 388 132.52 70.08 -53.67
C LEU A 388 132.33 69.14 -52.46
N THR A 389 133.18 69.25 -51.44
CA THR A 389 133.08 68.48 -50.19
C THR A 389 132.05 69.07 -49.20
N SER A 390 131.69 70.35 -49.34
CA SER A 390 130.70 71.00 -48.47
C SER A 390 129.23 70.75 -48.86
N TYR A 391 128.96 70.19 -50.04
CA TYR A 391 127.58 70.04 -50.54
C TYR A 391 126.99 68.62 -50.35
N VAL A 392 127.80 67.64 -49.94
CA VAL A 392 127.33 66.27 -49.72
C VAL A 392 128.02 65.64 -48.50
N THR A 393 127.59 66.01 -47.30
CA THR A 393 127.79 65.16 -46.12
C THR A 393 126.52 64.37 -45.82
N PHE A 394 126.68 63.05 -45.89
CA PHE A 394 125.74 61.94 -45.75
C PHE A 394 125.00 61.84 -44.39
N THR A 395 124.91 62.93 -43.62
CA THR A 395 124.44 62.91 -42.21
C THR A 395 123.07 63.58 -42.04
N SER A 396 122.60 64.39 -42.98
CA SER A 396 121.32 65.13 -42.87
C SER A 396 120.11 64.35 -43.40
N ILE A 397 120.31 63.26 -44.14
CA ILE A 397 119.23 62.44 -44.74
C ILE A 397 118.79 61.30 -43.79
N THR A 398 119.63 60.90 -42.84
CA THR A 398 119.36 59.77 -41.94
C THR A 398 118.48 60.13 -40.74
N THR A 399 118.36 61.41 -40.38
CA THR A 399 117.56 61.87 -39.24
C THR A 399 116.12 62.29 -39.59
N THR A 400 115.80 62.57 -40.85
CA THR A 400 114.42 62.92 -41.25
C THR A 400 113.59 61.70 -41.69
N LEU A 401 114.24 60.59 -42.07
CA LEU A 401 113.55 59.35 -42.48
C LEU A 401 113.41 58.34 -41.32
N GLY A 402 114.17 58.50 -40.23
CA GLY A 402 114.15 57.61 -39.06
C GLY A 402 112.96 57.81 -38.10
N ASP A 403 112.32 58.98 -38.11
CA ASP A 403 111.20 59.29 -37.21
C ASP A 403 109.81 58.92 -37.78
N TYR A 404 109.72 58.57 -39.07
CA TYR A 404 108.42 58.26 -39.71
C TYR A 404 108.04 56.77 -39.72
N VAL A 405 108.94 55.87 -39.31
CA VAL A 405 108.67 54.42 -39.32
C VAL A 405 109.23 53.77 -38.05
N THR A 406 108.48 53.86 -36.95
CA THR A 406 108.57 52.87 -35.87
C THR A 406 107.19 52.26 -35.57
N THR A 407 107.18 50.94 -35.72
CA THR A 407 106.06 49.99 -35.80
C THR A 407 105.32 49.78 -34.46
N VAL A 408 105.44 50.70 -33.51
CA VAL A 408 104.87 50.59 -32.15
C VAL A 408 103.61 51.45 -31.99
N ALA A 409 103.53 52.62 -32.64
CA ALA A 409 102.36 53.50 -32.55
C ALA A 409 101.14 52.99 -33.35
N LEU A 410 101.37 52.27 -34.46
CA LEU A 410 100.27 51.73 -35.29
C LEU A 410 99.61 50.50 -34.64
N THR A 411 100.37 49.67 -33.91
CA THR A 411 99.85 48.48 -33.22
C THR A 411 98.97 48.85 -32.03
N ALA A 412 99.28 49.93 -31.30
CA ALA A 412 98.46 50.44 -30.20
C ALA A 412 97.13 51.06 -30.66
N ALA A 413 97.08 51.64 -31.87
CA ALA A 413 95.85 52.22 -32.44
C ALA A 413 94.87 51.16 -32.97
N LEU A 414 95.35 50.00 -33.44
CA LEU A 414 94.49 48.91 -33.92
C LEU A 414 94.01 47.96 -32.81
N SER A 415 94.72 47.81 -31.68
CA SER A 415 94.28 46.95 -30.57
C SER A 415 93.23 47.60 -29.66
N GLY A 416 93.00 48.91 -29.76
CA GLY A 416 92.07 49.66 -28.89
C GLY A 416 90.60 49.68 -29.33
N LYS A 417 90.23 49.10 -30.49
CA LYS A 417 88.85 49.13 -31.03
C LYS A 417 88.08 47.80 -30.99
N ALA A 418 88.67 46.73 -30.46
CA ALA A 418 87.92 45.52 -30.10
C ALA A 418 87.46 45.62 -28.64
N SER A 419 86.44 46.45 -28.38
CA SER A 419 85.87 46.61 -27.05
C SER A 419 85.03 45.41 -26.64
N ALA A 420 85.15 45.06 -25.36
CA ALA A 420 84.53 43.97 -24.62
C ALA A 420 82.98 44.02 -24.51
N ALA A 421 82.27 44.63 -25.47
CA ALA A 421 80.81 44.75 -25.48
C ALA A 421 80.09 43.67 -26.31
N GLN A 422 80.81 42.87 -27.11
CA GLN A 422 80.21 41.84 -27.97
C GLN A 422 80.25 40.42 -27.36
N GLY A 423 81.02 40.20 -26.28
CA GLY A 423 81.11 38.88 -25.61
C GLY A 423 80.03 38.61 -24.57
N ALA A 424 79.38 39.65 -24.02
CA ALA A 424 78.39 39.49 -22.92
C ALA A 424 76.96 39.21 -23.39
N LEU A 425 76.64 39.41 -24.67
CA LEU A 425 75.31 39.13 -25.25
C LEU A 425 75.18 37.70 -25.80
N ALA A 426 76.28 36.95 -25.91
CA ALA A 426 76.25 35.57 -26.42
C ALA A 426 75.97 34.52 -25.31
N ASP A 427 76.16 34.86 -24.03
CA ASP A 427 76.09 33.90 -22.91
C ASP A 427 74.74 33.92 -22.15
N THR A 428 73.75 34.69 -22.64
CA THR A 428 72.38 34.74 -22.08
C THR A 428 71.33 34.07 -22.96
N ALA A 429 71.72 33.43 -24.07
CA ALA A 429 70.81 32.70 -24.93
C ALA A 429 70.75 31.20 -24.55
N LEU A 430 69.67 30.84 -23.85
CA LEU A 430 69.19 29.47 -23.59
C LEU A 430 70.07 28.55 -22.72
N GLN A 431 69.93 28.69 -21.39
CA GLN A 431 70.12 27.58 -20.47
C GLN A 431 68.82 26.73 -20.42
N PRO A 432 68.85 25.41 -20.68
CA PRO A 432 67.65 24.54 -20.67
C PRO A 432 66.88 24.44 -19.34
N SER A 433 67.41 24.99 -18.25
CA SER A 433 66.82 24.89 -16.91
C SER A 433 65.65 25.85 -16.66
N THR A 434 65.42 26.86 -17.51
CA THR A 434 64.31 27.83 -17.36
C THR A 434 63.02 27.46 -18.09
N ILE A 435 62.99 26.35 -18.85
CA ILE A 435 61.77 25.86 -19.54
C ILE A 435 60.87 25.03 -18.59
N GLY A 436 61.35 24.67 -17.40
CA GLY A 436 60.63 23.79 -16.45
C GLY A 436 59.59 24.45 -15.54
N SER A 437 59.50 25.78 -15.50
CA SER A 437 58.66 26.52 -14.53
C SER A 437 57.47 27.27 -15.14
N ASP A 438 57.21 27.14 -16.44
CA ASP A 438 56.05 27.76 -17.07
C ASP A 438 54.75 27.03 -16.67
N PRO A 439 53.77 27.73 -16.03
CA PRO A 439 52.50 27.13 -15.62
C PRO A 439 51.68 26.56 -16.78
N VAL A 440 51.92 26.99 -18.03
CA VAL A 440 51.25 26.46 -19.22
C VAL A 440 51.77 25.06 -19.57
N ILE A 441 53.09 24.83 -19.48
CA ILE A 441 53.70 23.52 -19.75
C ILE A 441 53.32 22.51 -18.65
N LYS A 442 53.20 22.96 -17.40
CA LYS A 442 52.72 22.13 -16.28
C LYS A 442 51.27 21.69 -16.48
N ARG A 443 50.43 22.54 -17.07
CA ARG A 443 49.01 22.24 -17.35
C ARG A 443 48.84 21.24 -18.49
N ILE A 444 49.70 21.28 -19.51
CA ILE A 444 49.72 20.32 -20.62
C ILE A 444 50.15 18.92 -20.13
N ARG A 445 51.13 18.83 -19.21
CA ARG A 445 51.54 17.54 -18.62
C ARG A 445 50.46 16.92 -17.73
N THR A 446 49.72 17.73 -16.97
CA THR A 446 48.63 17.24 -16.12
C THR A 446 47.40 16.82 -16.94
N LEU A 447 47.13 17.46 -18.07
CA LEU A 447 46.04 17.06 -18.99
C LEU A 447 46.37 15.77 -19.77
N ALA A 448 47.65 15.52 -20.08
CA ALA A 448 48.07 14.27 -20.73
C ALA A 448 48.07 13.04 -19.80
N LEU A 449 48.14 13.22 -18.48
CA LEU A 449 48.06 12.13 -17.49
C LEU A 449 46.64 11.86 -16.94
N ALA A 450 45.66 12.72 -17.25
CA ALA A 450 44.27 12.56 -16.80
C ALA A 450 43.35 11.89 -17.84
N GLY A 451 43.91 11.38 -18.94
CA GLY A 451 43.21 10.75 -20.05
C GLY A 451 43.67 9.32 -20.37
N LEU A 452 44.10 8.56 -19.35
CA LEU A 452 44.39 7.14 -19.40
C LEU A 452 43.61 6.41 -18.31
#